data_AF-A0A6I1DWE3-F1
#
_entry.id   AF-A0A6I1DWE3-F1
#
_cell.length_a   1.000
_cell.length_b   1.000
_cell.length_c   1.000
_cell.angle_alpha   90.00
_cell.angle_beta   90.00
_cell.angle_gamma   90.00
#
_symmetry.space_group_name_H-M   'P 1'
#
loop_
_entity.id
_entity.type
_entity.pdbx_description
1 polymer ?
#
loop_
_entity_poly.entity_id
_entity_poly.type
_entity_poly.pdbx_seq_one_letter_code
_entity_poly.pdbx_strand_id
1 'polypeptide(L)'
;MRKLVLFLMGILILSCGEKVVEKPENLIPKEKMADILHDLALMNAAKSAFSKTFDENGIEIMDFIYKKYQIDSVQFVESDLYYASIPLEYQSIYEDVEARIDERKNMMDRMTKKRNDSIRRAQEKRRDSIRSAKDSLVDP
;
A
#
# COMPACT_ATOMS: atom_id res chain seq x y z
N MET A 1 16.63 -16.68 -47.94
CA MET A 1 15.81 -15.66 -47.23
C MET A 1 14.50 -16.24 -46.70
N ARG A 2 13.53 -16.66 -47.53
CA ARG A 2 12.19 -17.13 -47.06
C ARG A 2 12.23 -18.32 -46.09
N LYS A 3 13.12 -19.30 -46.32
CA LYS A 3 13.31 -20.45 -45.41
C LYS A 3 13.97 -20.07 -44.08
N LEU A 4 14.84 -19.06 -44.08
CA LEU A 4 15.51 -18.55 -42.88
C LEU A 4 14.52 -17.79 -41.99
N VAL A 5 13.63 -17.00 -42.61
CA VAL A 5 12.54 -16.28 -41.92
C VAL A 5 11.56 -17.26 -41.28
N LEU A 6 11.18 -18.33 -41.99
CA LEU A 6 10.31 -19.38 -41.43
C LEU A 6 10.97 -20.15 -40.28
N PHE A 7 12.28 -20.39 -40.36
CA PHE A 7 13.05 -21.02 -39.29
C PHE A 7 13.17 -20.12 -38.06
N LEU A 8 13.46 -18.83 -38.24
CA LEU A 8 13.47 -17.83 -37.17
C LEU A 8 12.09 -17.67 -36.52
N MET A 9 11.02 -17.67 -37.32
CA MET A 9 9.64 -17.65 -36.82
C MET A 9 9.34 -18.92 -36.01
N GLY A 10 9.87 -20.08 -36.42
CA GLY A 10 9.77 -21.35 -35.70
C GLY A 10 10.50 -21.38 -34.35
N ILE A 11 11.61 -20.66 -34.19
CA ILE A 11 12.33 -20.53 -32.91
C ILE A 11 11.59 -19.58 -31.97
N LEU A 12 10.96 -18.52 -32.49
CA LEU A 12 10.17 -17.57 -31.71
C LEU A 12 8.96 -18.21 -31.02
N ILE A 13 8.31 -19.19 -31.67
CA ILE A 13 7.19 -19.94 -31.04
C ILE A 13 7.66 -20.94 -29.97
N LEU A 14 8.91 -21.42 -30.00
CA LEU A 14 9.50 -22.28 -28.97
C LEU A 14 9.97 -21.50 -27.72
N SER A 15 10.16 -20.19 -27.84
CA SER A 15 10.51 -19.30 -26.71
C SER A 15 9.33 -18.97 -25.80
N CYS A 16 8.13 -19.44 -26.13
CA CYS A 16 6.93 -19.19 -25.36
C CYS A 16 6.69 -20.31 -24.33
N GLY A 17 6.96 -20.01 -23.05
CA GLY A 17 6.19 -20.59 -21.95
C GLY A 17 6.85 -21.60 -21.03
N GLU A 18 8.18 -21.66 -20.93
CA GLU A 18 8.78 -22.33 -19.77
C GLU A 18 8.51 -21.47 -18.52
N LYS A 19 8.02 -22.08 -17.43
CA LYS A 19 7.93 -21.39 -16.15
C LYS A 19 9.35 -21.08 -15.70
N VAL A 20 9.72 -19.79 -15.75
CA VAL A 20 11.08 -19.32 -15.43
C VAL A 20 11.44 -19.63 -13.98
N VAL A 21 10.43 -19.70 -13.10
CA VAL A 21 10.59 -19.98 -11.68
C VAL A 21 9.61 -21.09 -11.28
N GLU A 22 10.12 -22.12 -10.60
CA GLU A 22 9.29 -23.18 -10.04
C GLU A 22 8.51 -22.69 -8.81
N LYS A 23 7.36 -23.32 -8.55
CA LYS A 23 6.55 -22.98 -7.38
C LYS A 23 7.23 -23.53 -6.12
N PRO A 24 7.62 -22.68 -5.15
CA PRO A 24 8.24 -23.15 -3.91
C PRO A 24 7.24 -23.94 -3.06
N GLU A 25 7.72 -24.97 -2.34
CA GLU A 25 6.87 -25.82 -1.50
C GLU A 25 6.21 -25.04 -0.35
N ASN A 26 6.93 -24.05 0.18
CA ASN A 26 6.52 -23.16 1.26
C ASN A 26 5.97 -21.82 0.76
N LEU A 27 5.38 -21.76 -0.45
CA LEU A 27 4.85 -20.52 -1.03
C LEU A 27 3.92 -19.76 -0.05
N ILE A 28 4.20 -18.49 0.17
CA ILE A 28 3.32 -17.57 0.88
C ILE A 28 2.03 -17.39 0.05
N PRO A 29 0.84 -17.68 0.61
CA PRO A 29 -0.42 -17.48 -0.11
C PRO A 29 -0.59 -16.03 -0.60
N LYS A 30 -1.23 -15.85 -1.75
CA LYS A 30 -1.36 -14.56 -2.42
C LYS A 30 -1.93 -13.46 -1.51
N GLU A 31 -3.00 -13.77 -0.79
CA GLU A 31 -3.66 -12.85 0.13
C GLU A 31 -2.75 -12.47 1.29
N LYS A 32 -1.99 -13.44 1.82
CA LYS A 32 -0.99 -13.21 2.87
C LYS A 32 0.18 -12.36 2.34
N MET A 33 0.58 -12.55 1.08
CA MET A 33 1.59 -11.72 0.43
C MET A 33 1.10 -10.26 0.28
N ALA A 34 -0.18 -10.06 -0.08
CA ALA A 34 -0.77 -8.72 -0.11
C ALA A 34 -0.76 -8.07 1.29
N ASP A 35 -1.09 -8.82 2.35
CA ASP A 35 -0.98 -8.32 3.74
C ASP A 35 0.46 -7.90 4.09
N ILE A 36 1.44 -8.75 3.76
CA ILE A 36 2.87 -8.49 4.00
C ILE A 36 3.32 -7.23 3.27
N LEU A 37 3.02 -7.10 1.97
CA LEU A 37 3.45 -5.98 1.15
C LEU A 37 2.74 -4.67 1.57
N HIS A 38 1.48 -4.74 1.98
CA HIS A 38 0.77 -3.60 2.55
C HIS A 38 1.46 -3.08 3.82
N ASP A 39 1.78 -3.98 4.76
CA ASP A 39 2.47 -3.58 5.99
C ASP A 39 3.90 -3.12 5.73
N LEU A 40 4.61 -3.76 4.80
CA LEU A 40 5.94 -3.34 4.38
C LEU A 40 5.90 -1.92 3.82
N ALA A 41 4.92 -1.60 2.97
CA ALA A 41 4.73 -0.25 2.44
C ALA A 41 4.46 0.77 3.55
N LEU A 42 3.59 0.44 4.52
CA LEU A 42 3.30 1.32 5.65
C LEU A 42 4.52 1.53 6.56
N MET A 43 5.26 0.46 6.86
CA MET A 43 6.49 0.51 7.65
C MET A 43 7.58 1.32 6.97
N ASN A 44 7.74 1.18 5.64
CA ASN A 44 8.68 1.99 4.86
C ASN A 44 8.29 3.47 4.85
N ALA A 45 7.01 3.79 4.68
CA ALA A 45 6.52 5.17 4.78
C ALA A 45 6.76 5.75 6.19
N ALA A 46 6.52 4.96 7.24
CA ALA A 46 6.79 5.37 8.62
C ALA A 46 8.29 5.59 8.88
N LYS A 47 9.17 4.69 8.41
CA LYS A 47 10.62 4.85 8.53
C LYS A 47 11.12 6.07 7.75
N SER A 48 10.55 6.35 6.59
CA SER A 48 10.86 7.55 5.81
C SER A 48 10.49 8.83 6.56
N ALA A 49 9.33 8.86 7.24
CA ALA A 49 8.88 10.00 8.01
C ALA A 49 9.60 10.16 9.37
N PHE A 50 10.01 9.05 9.99
CA PHE A 50 10.51 9.00 11.37
C PHE A 50 11.80 8.19 11.52
N SER A 51 12.76 8.37 10.60
CA SER A 51 14.00 7.57 10.55
C SER A 51 14.75 7.54 11.88
N LYS A 52 14.94 8.70 12.51
CA LYS A 52 15.59 8.81 13.83
C LYS A 52 14.94 7.92 14.89
N THR A 53 13.61 7.86 14.92
CA THR A 53 12.87 7.03 15.88
C THR A 53 13.10 5.54 15.61
N PHE A 54 13.16 5.13 14.34
CA PHE A 54 13.47 3.74 14.00
C PHE A 54 14.88 3.36 14.46
N ASP A 55 15.86 4.22 14.17
CA ASP A 55 17.27 3.97 14.50
C ASP A 55 17.50 3.93 16.01
N GLU A 56 16.96 4.90 16.76
CA GLU A 56 17.10 4.97 18.23
C GLU A 56 16.45 3.79 18.95
N ASN A 57 15.40 3.20 18.37
CA ASN A 57 14.70 2.04 18.93
C ASN A 57 15.17 0.71 18.33
N GLY A 58 16.15 0.72 17.41
CA GLY A 58 16.65 -0.49 16.75
C GLY A 58 15.57 -1.26 15.98
N ILE A 59 14.62 -0.55 15.36
CA ILE A 59 13.49 -1.17 14.65
C ILE A 59 13.93 -1.57 13.24
N GLU A 60 14.14 -2.85 13.05
CA GLU A 60 14.33 -3.46 11.73
C GLU A 60 13.00 -3.92 11.13
N ILE A 61 12.67 -3.39 9.95
CA ILE A 61 11.36 -3.60 9.31
C ILE A 61 11.15 -5.07 8.98
N MET A 62 12.13 -5.71 8.33
CA MET A 62 11.98 -7.10 7.89
C MET A 62 11.86 -8.05 9.09
N ASP A 63 12.62 -7.82 10.16
CA ASP A 63 12.50 -8.60 11.40
C ASP A 63 11.09 -8.54 12.00
N PHE A 64 10.47 -7.35 11.96
CA PHE A 64 9.08 -7.18 12.39
C PHE A 64 8.11 -7.93 11.48
N ILE A 65 8.27 -7.83 10.15
CA ILE A 65 7.42 -8.51 9.17
C ILE A 65 7.50 -10.04 9.34
N TYR A 66 8.71 -10.59 9.42
CA TYR A 66 8.94 -12.03 9.61
C TYR A 66 8.25 -12.55 10.87
N LYS A 67 8.40 -11.83 11.99
CA LYS A 67 7.74 -12.19 13.27
C LYS A 67 6.21 -12.09 13.17
N LYS A 68 5.68 -11.01 12.59
CA LYS A 68 4.23 -10.78 12.49
C LYS A 68 3.54 -11.87 11.65
N TYR A 69 4.16 -12.24 10.53
CA TYR A 69 3.56 -13.18 9.58
C TYR A 69 4.01 -14.63 9.76
N GLN A 70 4.91 -14.90 10.71
CA GLN A 70 5.48 -16.24 10.95
C GLN A 70 6.07 -16.83 9.67
N ILE A 71 6.92 -16.03 9.02
CA ILE A 71 7.68 -16.41 7.83
C ILE A 71 9.16 -16.14 8.07
N ASP A 72 10.04 -16.78 7.31
CA ASP A 72 11.47 -16.45 7.29
C ASP A 72 11.86 -15.70 6.00
N SER A 73 13.12 -15.27 5.95
CA SER A 73 13.66 -14.52 4.81
C SER A 73 13.71 -15.35 3.52
N VAL A 74 13.96 -16.66 3.61
CA VAL A 74 14.07 -17.53 2.45
C VAL A 74 12.68 -17.73 1.84
N GLN A 75 11.70 -18.08 2.68
CA GLN A 75 10.31 -18.22 2.28
C GLN A 75 9.78 -16.94 1.61
N PHE A 76 10.11 -15.76 2.16
CA PHE A 76 9.72 -14.48 1.57
C PHE A 76 10.32 -14.28 0.18
N VAL A 77 11.64 -14.41 0.05
CA VAL A 77 12.36 -14.18 -1.22
C VAL A 77 11.93 -15.17 -2.30
N GLU A 78 11.78 -16.45 -1.96
CA GLU A 78 11.33 -17.47 -2.91
C GLU A 78 9.88 -17.23 -3.38
N SER A 79 9.01 -16.80 -2.45
CA SER A 79 7.63 -16.47 -2.78
C SER A 79 7.53 -15.21 -3.64
N ASP A 80 8.29 -14.17 -3.29
CA ASP A 80 8.37 -12.92 -4.05
C ASP A 80 8.88 -13.17 -5.47
N LEU A 81 9.95 -13.97 -5.62
CA LEU A 81 10.50 -14.36 -6.91
C LEU A 81 9.49 -15.18 -7.74
N TYR A 82 8.77 -16.11 -7.11
CA TYR A 82 7.70 -16.87 -7.76
C TYR A 82 6.61 -15.94 -8.32
N TYR A 83 6.08 -15.01 -7.50
CA TYR A 83 5.05 -14.08 -7.98
C TYR A 83 5.59 -13.15 -9.06
N ALA A 84 6.81 -12.62 -8.91
CA ALA A 84 7.46 -11.78 -9.91
C ALA A 84 7.61 -12.48 -11.28
N SER A 85 7.69 -13.81 -11.30
CA SER A 85 7.72 -14.60 -12.55
C SER A 85 6.36 -14.70 -13.27
N ILE A 86 5.27 -14.30 -12.60
CA ILE A 86 3.89 -14.35 -13.11
C ILE A 86 3.28 -12.93 -13.05
N PRO A 87 3.54 -12.06 -14.06
CA PRO A 87 3.23 -10.63 -13.98
C PRO A 87 1.78 -10.30 -13.62
N LEU A 88 0.80 -11.02 -14.17
CA LEU A 88 -0.62 -10.78 -13.89
C LEU A 88 -0.99 -11.13 -12.44
N GLU A 89 -0.40 -12.20 -11.89
CA GLU A 89 -0.64 -12.54 -10.48
C GLU A 89 0.00 -11.50 -9.56
N TYR A 90 1.24 -11.09 -9.85
CA TYR A 90 1.93 -10.10 -9.03
C TYR A 90 1.27 -8.73 -9.08
N GLN A 91 0.85 -8.29 -10.28
CA GLN A 91 0.07 -7.07 -10.46
C GLN A 91 -1.17 -7.08 -9.56
N SER A 92 -1.93 -8.18 -9.57
CA SER A 92 -3.14 -8.25 -8.76
C SER A 92 -2.88 -8.25 -7.23
N ILE A 93 -1.69 -8.65 -6.78
CA ILE A 93 -1.28 -8.49 -5.37
C ILE A 93 -1.09 -7.00 -5.07
N TYR A 94 -0.37 -6.27 -5.93
CA TYR A 94 -0.15 -4.84 -5.75
C TYR A 94 -1.41 -4.00 -5.88
N GLU A 95 -2.33 -4.36 -6.79
CA GLU A 95 -3.63 -3.68 -6.92
C GLU A 95 -4.47 -3.83 -5.64
N ASP A 96 -4.43 -5.00 -4.99
CA ASP A 96 -5.07 -5.20 -3.68
C ASP A 96 -4.42 -4.33 -2.59
N VAL A 97 -3.09 -4.27 -2.55
CA VAL A 97 -2.35 -3.38 -1.63
C VAL A 97 -2.74 -1.92 -1.84
N GLU A 98 -2.74 -1.45 -3.09
CA GLU A 98 -3.11 -0.07 -3.45
C GLU A 98 -4.55 0.24 -3.05
N ALA A 99 -5.50 -0.65 -3.37
CA ALA A 99 -6.91 -0.48 -3.02
C ALA A 99 -7.12 -0.31 -1.51
N ARG A 100 -6.44 -1.10 -0.68
CA ARG A 100 -6.52 -1.01 0.79
C ARG A 100 -5.93 0.30 1.33
N ILE A 101 -4.83 0.76 0.75
CA ILE A 101 -4.21 2.05 1.12
C ILE A 101 -5.16 3.20 0.77
N ASP A 102 -5.72 3.18 -0.44
CA ASP A 102 -6.64 4.20 -0.91
C ASP A 102 -7.95 4.22 -0.12
N GLU A 103 -8.50 3.06 0.25
CA GLU A 103 -9.68 2.99 1.11
C GLU A 103 -9.43 3.69 2.45
N ARG A 104 -8.31 3.40 3.11
CA ARG A 104 -7.92 4.01 4.39
C ARG A 104 -7.71 5.50 4.25
N LYS A 105 -7.00 5.94 3.20
CA LYS A 105 -6.79 7.36 2.89
C LYS A 105 -8.11 8.10 2.72
N ASN A 106 -9.00 7.57 1.88
CA ASN A 106 -10.31 8.15 1.63
C ASN A 106 -11.16 8.23 2.91
N MET A 107 -11.07 7.23 3.78
CA MET A 107 -11.72 7.27 5.09
C MET A 107 -11.18 8.41 5.96
N MET A 108 -9.86 8.56 6.04
CA MET A 108 -9.20 9.62 6.81
C MET A 108 -9.56 11.02 6.28
N ASP A 109 -9.60 11.19 4.96
CA ASP A 109 -9.97 12.47 4.33
C ASP A 109 -11.42 12.85 4.62
N ARG A 110 -12.34 11.87 4.54
CA ARG A 110 -13.76 12.07 4.91
C ARG A 110 -13.91 12.47 6.37
N MET A 111 -13.18 11.82 7.27
CA MET A 111 -13.22 12.14 8.70
C MET A 111 -12.66 13.54 8.99
N THR A 112 -11.55 13.90 8.34
CA THR A 112 -10.94 15.23 8.45
C THR A 112 -11.90 16.31 7.94
N LYS A 113 -12.53 16.10 6.78
CA LYS A 113 -13.52 17.02 6.23
C LYS A 113 -14.71 17.22 7.18
N LYS A 114 -15.29 16.13 7.70
CA LYS A 114 -16.40 16.18 8.67
C LYS A 114 -16.02 16.95 9.93
N ARG A 115 -14.80 16.75 10.44
CA ARG A 115 -14.29 17.48 11.61
C ARG A 115 -14.17 18.97 11.31
N ASN A 116 -13.57 19.34 10.18
CA ASN A 116 -13.38 20.73 9.78
C ASN A 116 -14.71 21.45 9.55
N ASP A 117 -15.67 20.80 8.90
CA ASP A 117 -17.02 21.35 8.72
C ASP A 117 -17.73 21.57 10.06
N SER A 118 -17.55 20.66 11.02
CA SER A 118 -18.12 20.80 12.36
C SER A 118 -17.50 21.98 13.13
N ILE A 119 -16.17 22.13 13.05
CA ILE A 119 -15.46 23.26 13.65
C ILE A 119 -15.92 24.58 13.02
N ARG A 120 -15.98 24.65 11.68
CA ARG A 120 -16.43 25.85 10.95
C ARG A 120 -17.84 26.26 11.36
N ARG A 121 -18.78 25.31 11.40
CA ARG A 121 -20.17 25.56 11.84
C ARG A 121 -20.24 26.08 13.29
N ALA A 122 -19.41 25.54 14.18
CA ALA A 122 -19.35 26.03 15.57
C ALA A 122 -18.79 27.46 15.64
N GLN A 123 -17.77 27.78 14.83
CA GLN A 123 -17.20 29.12 14.75
C GLN A 123 -18.19 30.14 14.16
N GLU A 124 -18.91 29.78 13.10
CA GLU A 124 -19.97 30.60 12.49
C GLU A 124 -21.04 30.95 13.52
N LYS A 125 -21.60 29.93 14.21
CA LYS A 125 -22.59 30.15 15.28
C LYS A 125 -22.08 31.10 16.37
N ARG A 126 -20.85 30.90 16.84
CA ARG A 126 -20.25 31.77 17.86
C ARG A 126 -20.14 33.22 17.37
N ARG A 127 -19.72 33.43 16.11
CA ARG A 127 -19.61 34.77 15.53
C ARG A 127 -20.97 35.45 15.43
N ASP A 128 -21.99 34.71 15.00
CA ASP A 128 -23.35 35.22 14.87
C ASP A 128 -23.95 35.58 16.23
N SER A 129 -23.71 34.77 17.27
CA SER A 129 -24.09 35.09 18.64
C SER A 129 -23.39 36.35 19.17
N ILE A 130 -22.08 36.51 18.91
CA ILE A 130 -21.34 37.72 19.31
C ILE A 130 -21.89 38.97 18.60
N ARG A 131 -22.21 38.86 17.31
CA ARG A 131 -22.80 39.97 16.55
C ARG A 131 -24.16 40.36 17.10
N SER A 132 -25.05 39.39 17.33
CA SER A 132 -26.37 39.63 17.91
C SER A 132 -26.30 40.27 19.30
N ALA A 133 -25.37 39.82 20.15
CA ALA A 133 -25.14 40.43 21.46
C ALA A 133 -24.64 41.87 21.33
N LYS A 134 -23.73 42.15 20.39
CA LYS A 134 -23.23 43.52 20.14
C LYS A 134 -24.34 44.45 19.65
N ASP A 135 -25.16 43.99 18.70
CA ASP A 135 -26.26 44.80 18.15
C ASP A 135 -27.28 45.15 19.26
N SER A 136 -27.51 44.23 20.21
CA SER A 136 -28.40 44.45 21.37
C SER A 136 -27.85 45.43 22.42
N LEU A 137 -26.56 45.75 22.40
CA LEU A 137 -25.91 46.69 23.33
C LEU A 137 -25.76 48.10 22.75
N VAL A 138 -26.07 48.30 21.47
CA VAL A 138 -25.91 49.58 20.75
C VAL A 138 -27.24 50.35 20.61
N ASP A 139 -28.38 49.70 20.85
CA ASP A 139 -29.69 50.37 20.99
C ASP A 139 -29.99 50.68 22.48
N PRO A 140 -30.05 51.96 22.90
CA PRO A 140 -30.60 52.37 24.20
C PRO A 140 -32.13 52.41 24.23
#